data_AF-A0A375YWP6-F1
#
_entry.id   AF-A0A375YWP6-F1
#
_cell.length_a   1.000
_cell.length_b   1.000
_cell.length_c   1.000
_cell.angle_alpha   90.00
_cell.angle_beta   90.00
_cell.angle_gamma   90.00
#
_symmetry.space_group_name_H-M   'P 1'
#
loop_
_entity.id
_entity.type
_entity.pdbx_description
1 polymer ?
#
loop_
_entity_poly.entity_id
_entity_poly.type
_entity_poly.pdbx_seq_one_letter_code
_entity_poly.pdbx_strand_id
1 'polypeptide(L)'
;MSLLHRGTDQVTVYPEILTIDSDGNKMTKPGTVGVVCRAVVQPLSSTENDDGTTSRYRLRLVGYRDLLGAQSAVEWNGKRYAIDGDPKIYNGSRRTAHVDYVMVRR
;
A
#
# COMPACT_ATOMS: atom_id res chain seq x y z
N MET A 1 -15.37 4.39 -19.80
CA MET A 1 -14.14 4.24 -18.98
C MET A 1 -14.31 5.03 -17.68
N SER A 2 -13.88 4.53 -16.52
CA SER A 2 -13.88 5.27 -15.24
C SER A 2 -12.51 5.89 -14.99
N LEU A 3 -12.47 7.12 -14.49
CA LEU A 3 -11.21 7.79 -14.10
C LEU A 3 -10.45 7.01 -13.01
N LEU A 4 -11.17 6.21 -12.21
CA LEU A 4 -10.57 5.38 -11.15
C LEU A 4 -9.69 4.25 -11.70
N HIS A 5 -9.89 3.83 -12.96
CA HIS A 5 -9.15 2.72 -13.57
C HIS A 5 -7.97 3.15 -14.45
N ARG A 6 -7.63 4.45 -14.49
CA ARG A 6 -6.51 4.91 -15.34
C ARG A 6 -5.16 4.54 -14.74
N GLY A 7 -4.94 4.87 -13.47
CA GLY A 7 -3.64 4.81 -12.81
C GLY A 7 -2.65 5.81 -13.43
N THR A 8 -2.15 6.75 -12.65
CA THR A 8 -1.15 7.74 -13.10
C THR A 8 0.27 7.30 -12.79
N ASP A 9 0.41 6.47 -11.76
CA ASP A 9 1.68 6.07 -11.17
C ASP A 9 1.91 4.58 -11.37
N GLN A 10 3.19 4.19 -11.27
CA GLN A 10 3.60 2.81 -11.17
C GLN A 10 4.22 2.57 -9.80
N VAL A 11 3.82 1.48 -9.14
CA VAL A 11 4.32 1.07 -7.84
C VAL A 11 4.69 -0.41 -7.85
N THR A 12 5.64 -0.80 -7.01
CA THR A 12 5.96 -2.21 -6.76
C THR A 12 5.40 -2.59 -5.39
N VAL A 13 4.47 -3.53 -5.37
CA VAL A 13 3.83 -4.03 -4.15
C VAL A 13 4.55 -5.28 -3.69
N TYR A 14 4.88 -5.36 -2.40
CA TYR A 14 5.40 -6.54 -1.74
C TYR A 14 4.32 -7.06 -0.79
N PRO A 15 3.52 -8.06 -1.20
CA PRO A 15 2.41 -8.57 -0.40
C PRO A 15 2.90 -9.17 0.92
N GLU A 16 2.07 -9.10 1.95
CA GLU A 16 2.33 -9.74 3.23
C GLU A 16 2.43 -11.27 3.10
N ILE A 17 3.46 -11.86 3.72
CA ILE A 17 3.67 -13.30 3.81
C ILE A 17 3.78 -13.74 5.26
N LEU A 18 3.29 -14.95 5.54
CA LEU A 18 3.49 -15.62 6.83
C LEU A 18 4.89 -16.25 6.86
N THR A 19 5.65 -15.98 7.91
CA THR A 19 6.93 -16.61 8.22
C THR A 19 6.87 -17.20 9.62
N ILE A 20 7.63 -18.27 9.85
CA ILE A 20 7.78 -18.87 11.18
C ILE A 20 9.21 -18.56 11.64
N ASP A 21 9.36 -18.08 12.87
CA ASP A 21 10.67 -17.83 13.47
C ASP A 21 11.30 -19.13 14.01
N SER A 22 12.50 -19.04 14.59
CA SER A 22 13.20 -20.18 15.19
C SER A 22 12.46 -20.82 16.37
N ASP A 23 11.60 -20.05 17.04
CA ASP A 23 10.85 -20.45 18.24
C ASP A 23 9.44 -20.96 17.90
N GLY A 24 9.07 -20.98 16.61
CA GLY A 24 7.78 -21.44 16.12
C GLY A 24 6.68 -20.38 16.12
N ASN A 25 7.00 -19.12 16.43
CA ASN A 25 6.01 -18.03 16.37
C ASN A 25 5.70 -17.68 14.93
N LYS A 26 4.41 -17.51 14.66
CA LYS A 26 3.91 -17.03 13.38
C LYS A 26 4.06 -15.51 13.34
N MET A 27 4.89 -15.03 12.41
CA MET A 27 5.07 -13.61 12.14
C MET A 27 4.67 -13.33 10.70
N THR A 28 4.26 -12.10 10.42
CA THR A 28 4.05 -11.64 9.06
C THR A 28 5.03 -10.55 8.68
N LYS A 29 5.44 -10.56 7.42
CA LYS A 29 6.42 -9.62 6.87
C LYS A 29 6.13 -9.35 5.39
N PRO A 30 6.68 -8.28 4.80
CA PRO A 30 6.61 -8.09 3.36
C PRO A 30 7.31 -9.25 2.63
N GLY A 31 6.69 -9.73 1.56
CA GLY A 31 7.27 -10.70 0.64
C GLY A 31 8.51 -10.16 -0.06
N THR A 32 9.31 -11.07 -0.61
CA THR A 32 10.50 -10.74 -1.42
C THR A 32 10.17 -10.49 -2.89
N VAL A 33 9.06 -11.05 -3.37
CA VAL A 33 8.60 -10.91 -4.75
C VAL A 33 7.74 -9.66 -4.87
N GLY A 34 8.21 -8.69 -5.67
CA GLY A 34 7.48 -7.48 -5.98
C GLY A 34 6.50 -7.66 -7.14
N VAL A 35 5.26 -7.20 -6.98
CA VAL A 35 4.23 -7.16 -8.01
C VAL A 35 4.10 -5.74 -8.52
N VAL A 36 4.44 -5.52 -9.79
CA VAL A 36 4.34 -4.20 -10.42
C VAL A 36 2.89 -3.90 -10.78
N CYS A 37 2.37 -2.79 -10.28
CA CYS A 37 0.99 -2.39 -10.41
C CYS A 37 0.87 -0.93 -10.85
N ARG A 38 -0.19 -0.62 -11.60
CA ARG A 38 -0.61 0.77 -11.78
C ARG A 38 -1.33 1.26 -10.54
N ALA A 39 -1.11 2.50 -10.18
CA ALA A 39 -1.69 3.10 -8.99
C ALA A 39 -2.03 4.58 -9.21
N VAL A 40 -2.75 5.13 -8.24
CA VAL A 40 -2.85 6.58 -8.04
C VAL A 40 -2.30 6.85 -6.64
N VAL A 41 -1.30 7.73 -6.57
CA VAL A 41 -0.69 8.16 -5.31
C VAL A 41 -1.03 9.62 -5.07
N GLN A 42 -1.55 9.94 -3.89
CA GLN A 42 -1.92 11.32 -3.52
C GLN A 42 -1.32 11.68 -2.15
N PRO A 43 -0.71 12.86 -2.00
CA PRO A 43 -0.23 13.30 -0.69
C PRO A 43 -1.42 13.44 0.26
N LEU A 44 -1.26 12.95 1.50
CA LEU A 44 -2.28 13.03 2.54
C LEU A 44 -1.86 14.01 3.63
N SER A 45 -0.68 13.80 4.21
CA SER A 45 -0.10 14.70 5.20
C SER A 45 1.40 14.48 5.32
N SER A 46 2.10 15.50 5.81
CA SER A 46 3.48 15.41 6.26
C SER A 46 3.56 16.02 7.65
N THR A 47 4.23 15.32 8.57
CA THR A 47 4.40 15.77 9.95
C THR A 47 5.88 15.68 10.30
N GLU A 48 6.44 16.79 10.77
CA GLU A 48 7.80 16.85 11.30
C GLU A 48 7.74 16.69 12.82
N ASN A 49 8.48 15.71 13.34
CA ASN A 49 8.66 15.46 14.77
C ASN A 49 10.17 15.49 15.11
N ASP A 50 10.50 15.42 16.40
CA ASP A 50 11.89 15.35 16.87
C ASP A 50 12.67 14.18 16.23
N ASP A 51 11.99 13.05 15.99
CA ASP A 51 12.53 11.85 15.34
C ASP A 51 12.60 11.92 13.80
N GLY A 52 12.17 13.03 13.19
CA GLY A 52 12.20 13.25 11.73
C GLY A 52 10.84 13.43 11.07
N THR A 53 10.82 13.33 9.73
CA THR A 53 9.63 13.63 8.91
C THR A 53 8.84 12.37 8.57
N THR A 54 7.61 12.29 9.06
CA THR A 54 6.64 11.27 8.64
C THR A 54 5.81 11.79 7.46
N SER A 55 5.94 11.15 6.29
CA SER A 55 5.12 11.45 5.11
C SER A 55 4.07 10.36 4.89
N ARG A 56 2.82 10.78 4.73
CA ARG A 56 1.67 9.91 4.45
C ARG A 56 1.08 10.21 3.08
N TYR A 57 0.72 9.15 2.37
CA TYR A 57 0.09 9.21 1.06
C TYR A 57 -1.11 8.28 1.03
N ARG A 58 -2.16 8.69 0.34
CA ARG A 58 -3.23 7.78 -0.09
C ARG A 58 -2.75 7.03 -1.32
N LEU A 59 -2.92 5.71 -1.29
CA LEU A 59 -2.60 4.81 -2.38
C LEU A 59 -3.88 4.12 -2.85
N ARG A 60 -4.15 4.17 -4.15
CA ARG A 60 -5.17 3.35 -4.80
C ARG A 60 -4.52 2.47 -5.86
N LEU A 61 -4.63 1.16 -5.70
CA LEU A 61 -4.16 0.20 -6.71
C LEU A 61 -5.20 -0.04 -7.78
N VAL A 62 -4.77 -0.11 -9.04
CA VAL A 62 -5.65 -0.35 -10.18
C VAL A 62 -5.50 -1.78 -10.66
N GLY A 63 -6.59 -2.56 -10.63
CA GLY A 63 -6.61 -3.94 -11.13
C GLY A 63 -5.89 -4.95 -10.24
N TYR A 64 -5.48 -4.55 -9.03
CA TYR A 64 -4.93 -5.45 -8.03
C TYR A 64 -6.07 -6.31 -7.45
N ARG A 65 -5.87 -7.63 -7.43
CA ARG A 65 -6.95 -8.60 -7.17
C ARG A 65 -7.19 -8.83 -5.67
N ASP A 66 -6.12 -8.78 -4.90
CA ASP A 66 -6.14 -9.08 -3.47
C ASP A 66 -6.13 -7.80 -2.62
N LEU A 67 -6.26 -7.94 -1.30
CA LEU A 67 -6.10 -6.82 -0.37
C LEU A 67 -4.68 -6.81 0.18
N LEU A 68 -4.11 -5.61 0.31
CA LEU A 68 -2.86 -5.46 1.08
C LEU A 68 -3.17 -5.55 2.56
N GLY A 69 -2.47 -6.44 3.24
CA GLY A 69 -2.42 -6.46 4.70
C GLY A 69 -1.43 -5.43 5.24
N ALA A 70 -1.52 -5.14 6.54
CA ALA A 70 -0.75 -4.10 7.20
C ALA A 70 0.77 -4.34 7.18
N GLN A 71 1.22 -5.60 7.06
CA GLN A 71 2.65 -5.90 6.92
C GLN A 71 3.12 -5.95 5.46
N SER A 72 2.30 -5.49 4.51
CA SER A 72 2.73 -5.30 3.13
C SER A 72 3.61 -4.05 3.01
N ALA A 73 4.50 -4.03 2.02
CA ALA A 73 5.28 -2.85 1.68
C ALA A 73 5.02 -2.41 0.25
N VAL A 74 5.14 -1.12 -0.02
CA VAL A 74 4.99 -0.55 -1.36
C VAL A 74 6.20 0.31 -1.68
N GLU A 75 6.76 0.11 -2.87
CA GLU A 75 7.82 0.95 -3.39
C GLU A 75 7.28 1.86 -4.48
N TRP A 76 7.57 3.15 -4.32
CA TRP A 76 7.15 4.21 -5.24
C TRP A 76 8.25 5.27 -5.31
N ASN A 77 8.61 5.69 -6.53
CA ASN A 77 9.70 6.66 -6.77
C ASN A 77 11.02 6.30 -6.06
N GLY A 78 11.40 5.02 -6.09
CA GLY A 78 12.62 4.51 -5.46
C GLY A 78 12.63 4.54 -3.93
N LYS A 79 11.49 4.85 -3.29
CA LYS A 79 11.33 4.86 -1.84
C LYS A 79 10.36 3.78 -1.41
N ARG A 80 10.66 3.14 -0.28
CA ARG A 80 9.82 2.11 0.32
C ARG A 80 8.93 2.70 1.41
N TYR A 81 7.67 2.30 1.39
CA TYR A 81 6.61 2.72 2.29
C TYR A 81 5.98 1.49 2.94
N ALA A 82 5.55 1.63 4.19
CA ALA A 82 4.70 0.65 4.87
C ALA A 82 3.22 1.01 4.69
N ILE A 83 2.32 0.04 4.78
CA ILE A 83 0.89 0.30 4.85
C ILE A 83 0.52 0.69 6.29
N ASP A 84 -0.23 1.78 6.44
CA ASP A 84 -0.68 2.33 7.72
C ASP A 84 -2.16 1.96 7.94
N GLY A 85 -2.40 1.03 8.86
CA GLY A 85 -3.74 0.55 9.22
C GLY A 85 -4.40 -0.33 8.15
N ASP A 86 -5.73 -0.41 8.21
CA ASP A 86 -6.55 -1.28 7.38
C ASP A 86 -6.96 -0.64 6.04
N PRO A 87 -7.21 -1.47 4.99
CA PRO A 87 -7.77 -1.00 3.73
C PRO A 87 -9.13 -0.33 3.92
N LYS A 88 -9.33 0.82 3.27
CA LYS A 88 -10.63 1.49 3.16
C LYS A 88 -11.33 0.99 1.91
N ILE A 89 -12.35 0.15 2.11
CA ILE A 89 -13.10 -0.49 1.03
C ILE A 89 -14.32 0.38 0.67
N TYR A 90 -14.36 0.85 -0.57
CA TYR A 90 -15.49 1.59 -1.12
C TYR A 90 -16.33 0.65 -2.00
N ASN A 91 -17.44 0.15 -1.44
CA ASN A 91 -18.33 -0.83 -2.09
C ASN A 91 -19.38 -0.20 -3.02
N GLY A 92 -18.98 0.79 -3.82
CA GLY A 92 -19.87 1.44 -4.79
C GLY A 92 -20.23 0.58 -6.00
N SER A 93 -20.83 1.20 -7.02
CA SER A 93 -21.02 0.56 -8.33
C SER A 93 -19.71 0.07 -8.95
N ARG A 94 -19.74 -0.82 -9.94
CA ARG A 94 -18.52 -1.26 -10.67
C ARG A 94 -17.64 -0.13 -11.22
N ARG A 95 -18.18 1.10 -11.36
CA ARG A 95 -17.45 2.28 -11.84
C ARG A 95 -16.83 3.11 -10.72
N THR A 96 -17.33 2.96 -9.49
CA THR A 96 -16.93 3.73 -8.30
C THR A 96 -16.34 2.88 -7.19
N ALA A 97 -16.43 1.55 -7.28
CA ALA A 97 -15.83 0.63 -6.33
C ALA A 97 -14.30 0.68 -6.43
N HIS A 98 -13.65 0.82 -5.28
CA HIS A 98 -12.20 0.83 -5.16
C HIS A 98 -11.76 0.57 -3.72
N VAL A 99 -10.47 0.33 -3.54
CA VAL A 99 -9.84 0.22 -2.23
C VAL A 99 -8.76 1.27 -2.13
N ASP A 100 -8.78 2.02 -1.03
CA ASP A 100 -7.69 2.92 -0.68
C ASP A 100 -6.90 2.39 0.50
N TYR A 101 -5.62 2.66 0.43
CA TYR A 101 -4.65 2.39 1.48
C TYR A 101 -4.03 3.72 1.90
N VAL A 102 -3.53 3.78 3.13
CA VAL A 102 -2.60 4.83 3.53
C VAL A 102 -1.23 4.19 3.54
N MET A 103 -0.27 4.82 2.86
CA MET A 103 1.13 4.41 2.93
C MET A 103 1.93 5.48 3.67
N VAL A 104 2.83 5.03 4.53
CA VAL A 104 3.62 5.88 5.42
C VAL A 104 5.11 5.60 5.23
N ARG A 105 5.89 6.68 5.26
CA ARG A 105 7.33 6.64 5.39
C ARG A 105 7.71 7.53 6.58
N ARG A 106 8.54 6.98 7.45
CA ARG A 106 9.20 7.71 8.54
C ARG A 106 10.69 7.83 8.19
#